data_AF-A0A9N8ZF14-F1
#
_entry.id   AF-A0A9N8ZF14-F1
#
_cell.length_a   1.000
_cell.length_b   1.000
_cell.length_c   1.000
_cell.angle_alpha   90.00
_cell.angle_beta   90.00
_cell.angle_gamma   90.00
#
_symmetry.space_group_name_H-M   'P 1'
#
loop_
_entity.id
_entity.type
_entity.pdbx_description
1 polymer ?
#
loop_
_entity_poly.entity_id
_entity_poly.type
_entity_poly.pdbx_seq_one_letter_code
_entity_poly.pdbx_strand_id
1 'polypeptide(L)'
;MSTSLIRNKILVLGRRNVGKLSIIKQILSSSNQRIDEIILDQNNENGETSDNANHAGMKIPWKIITKYYTANVEFWVDETVHKSQLDSEVIDGYENEENGIGKVVDAILFIFKKNEPSTFDDIQAYLPFIQKYEPSITLAVGTGRNIQHDTIDAENDPFEDWCIENGFEYVDLDMKKRDDEIAERVGIERILEALQSHMWEDMTRLSKTNKTSDHIEDTNNKELSEAISQLNHKENNSHLESAPEFDDHNSAPFDDNDTEFFGDALPSQQEIESMHQHIFGDFDDEDGFDKVLARLNSLRERGKTLSDDERRKLAARVACSFNLHMNNE
;
A
#
# COMPACT_ATOMS: atom_id res chain seq x y z
N MET A 1 32.94 -1.16 7.95
CA MET A 1 31.77 -0.28 8.09
C MET A 1 30.58 -1.19 8.28
N SER A 2 29.92 -1.16 9.44
CA SER A 2 28.70 -1.93 9.66
C SER A 2 27.63 -1.31 8.77
N THR A 3 27.24 -1.98 7.70
CA THR A 3 26.01 -1.63 6.97
C THR A 3 24.88 -1.68 7.98
N SER A 4 24.13 -0.59 8.18
CA SER A 4 22.93 -0.65 9.02
C SER A 4 21.97 -1.65 8.39
N LEU A 5 21.29 -2.42 9.23
CA LEU A 5 20.20 -3.27 8.77
C LEU A 5 19.08 -2.35 8.29
N ILE A 6 18.58 -2.59 7.08
CA ILE A 6 17.48 -1.82 6.47
C ILE A 6 16.20 -2.63 6.64
N ARG A 7 15.14 -1.97 7.11
CA ARG A 7 13.81 -2.53 7.34
C ARG A 7 12.97 -2.51 6.07
N ASN A 8 13.34 -3.37 5.12
CA ASN A 8 12.70 -3.48 3.80
C ASN A 8 12.36 -4.92 3.40
N LYS A 9 12.16 -5.81 4.38
CA LYS A 9 11.83 -7.22 4.15
C LYS A 9 10.34 -7.48 4.37
N ILE A 10 9.79 -8.28 3.47
CA ILE A 10 8.42 -8.78 3.50
C ILE A 10 8.48 -10.26 3.84
N LEU A 11 8.13 -10.65 5.06
CA LEU A 11 8.11 -12.05 5.48
C LEU A 11 6.81 -12.71 5.02
N VAL A 12 6.92 -13.77 4.22
CA VAL A 12 5.79 -14.51 3.65
C VAL A 12 5.70 -15.88 4.32
N LEU A 13 4.68 -16.07 5.14
CA LEU A 13 4.46 -17.26 5.96
C LEU A 13 3.29 -18.08 5.44
N GLY A 14 3.30 -19.37 5.73
CA GLY A 14 2.18 -20.29 5.51
C GLY A 14 2.65 -21.70 5.19
N ARG A 15 1.77 -22.69 5.27
CA ARG A 15 2.12 -24.09 4.98
C ARG A 15 2.59 -24.28 3.55
N ARG A 16 3.12 -25.47 3.25
CA ARG A 16 3.31 -25.91 1.86
C ARG A 16 2.00 -25.83 1.09
N ASN A 17 2.10 -25.48 -0.19
CA ASN A 17 0.99 -25.53 -1.14
C ASN A 17 -0.19 -24.58 -0.85
N VAL A 18 -0.05 -23.58 0.04
CA VAL A 18 -1.04 -22.51 0.27
C VAL A 18 -1.03 -21.41 -0.79
N GLY A 19 -0.12 -21.48 -1.76
CA GLY A 19 -0.07 -20.52 -2.88
C GLY A 19 0.87 -19.33 -2.70
N LYS A 20 1.81 -19.38 -1.74
CA LYS A 20 2.80 -18.31 -1.48
C LYS A 20 3.47 -17.76 -2.74
N LEU A 21 4.13 -18.63 -3.52
CA LEU A 21 4.80 -18.23 -4.76
C LEU A 21 3.82 -17.77 -5.85
N SER A 22 2.61 -18.31 -5.90
CA SER A 22 1.59 -17.86 -6.86
C SER A 22 1.19 -16.42 -6.60
N ILE A 23 1.02 -16.04 -5.32
CA ILE A 23 0.68 -14.68 -4.91
C ILE A 23 1.84 -13.72 -5.20
N ILE A 24 3.08 -14.09 -4.85
CA ILE A 24 4.26 -13.28 -5.17
C ILE A 24 4.39 -13.07 -6.69
N LYS A 25 4.20 -14.13 -7.49
CA LYS A 25 4.18 -14.03 -8.96
C LYS A 25 3.12 -13.06 -9.46
N GLN A 26 1.92 -13.07 -8.88
CA GLN A 26 0.84 -12.15 -9.24
C GLN A 26 1.19 -10.70 -8.87
N ILE A 27 1.71 -10.46 -7.66
CA ILE A 27 2.18 -9.13 -7.21
C ILE A 27 3.23 -8.56 -8.17
N LEU A 28 4.25 -9.36 -8.50
CA LEU A 28 5.32 -8.96 -9.41
C LEU A 28 4.78 -8.69 -10.82
N SER A 29 3.94 -9.59 -11.34
CA SER A 29 3.35 -9.45 -12.67
C SER A 29 2.49 -8.18 -12.79
N SER A 30 1.67 -7.88 -11.78
CA SER A 30 0.89 -6.64 -11.69
C SER A 30 1.78 -5.39 -11.57
N SER A 31 3.02 -5.54 -11.12
CA SER A 31 4.03 -4.49 -11.06
C SER A 31 4.96 -4.44 -12.29
N ASN A 32 4.61 -5.16 -13.37
CA ASN A 32 5.43 -5.32 -14.58
C ASN A 32 6.84 -5.87 -14.34
N GLN A 33 7.03 -6.61 -13.24
CA GLN A 33 8.27 -7.32 -12.93
C GLN A 33 8.05 -8.82 -13.07
N ARG A 34 9.08 -9.52 -13.51
CA ARG A 34 9.04 -10.98 -13.60
C ARG A 34 9.97 -11.53 -12.53
N ILE A 35 9.60 -12.67 -11.98
CA ILE A 35 10.58 -13.51 -11.30
C ILE A 35 11.56 -13.94 -12.38
N ASP A 36 12.83 -13.52 -12.29
CA ASP A 36 13.86 -14.07 -13.14
C ASP A 36 13.81 -15.59 -13.01
N GLU A 37 13.81 -16.31 -14.14
CA GLU A 37 13.79 -17.78 -14.20
C GLU A 37 14.91 -18.43 -13.34
N ILE A 38 15.89 -17.62 -12.92
CA ILE A 38 17.03 -17.92 -12.04
C ILE A 38 16.64 -18.55 -10.68
N ILE A 39 15.50 -18.21 -10.05
CA ILE A 39 15.17 -18.75 -8.72
C ILE A 39 14.52 -20.15 -8.79
N LEU A 40 13.89 -20.50 -9.92
CA LEU A 40 13.30 -21.84 -10.10
C LEU A 40 14.35 -22.90 -10.47
N ASP A 41 15.47 -22.50 -11.07
CA ASP A 41 16.54 -23.42 -11.48
C ASP A 41 17.43 -23.89 -10.32
N GLN A 42 17.52 -23.14 -9.21
CA GLN A 42 18.36 -23.54 -8.06
C GLN A 42 17.83 -24.77 -7.29
N ASN A 43 16.59 -25.19 -7.52
CA ASN A 43 15.98 -26.37 -6.89
C ASN A 43 15.74 -27.54 -7.85
N ASN A 44 16.14 -27.40 -9.12
CA ASN A 44 15.85 -28.38 -10.17
C ASN A 44 16.93 -29.48 -10.32
N GLU A 45 17.61 -29.84 -9.23
CA GLU A 45 18.42 -31.07 -9.21
C GLU A 45 17.56 -32.33 -8.95
N ASN A 46 16.30 -32.20 -8.50
CA ASN A 46 15.48 -33.34 -8.06
C ASN A 46 14.12 -33.55 -8.73
N GLY A 47 13.80 -32.86 -9.83
CA GLY A 47 12.64 -33.20 -10.67
C GLY A 47 11.26 -33.14 -10.00
N GLU A 48 11.13 -32.46 -8.86
CA GLU A 48 9.84 -32.18 -8.23
C GLU A 48 9.13 -31.06 -9.01
N THR A 49 7.84 -31.24 -9.31
CA THR A 49 7.01 -30.19 -9.90
C THR A 49 7.10 -28.91 -9.06
N SER A 50 7.24 -27.74 -9.70
CA SER A 50 7.49 -26.42 -9.06
C SER A 50 6.61 -26.09 -7.85
N ASP A 51 5.41 -26.65 -7.79
CA ASP A 51 4.41 -26.36 -6.78
C ASP A 51 4.59 -27.17 -5.48
N ASN A 52 5.35 -28.28 -5.48
CA ASN A 52 5.59 -29.13 -4.30
C ASN A 52 6.99 -28.97 -3.68
N ALA A 53 7.87 -28.22 -4.34
CA ALA A 53 9.22 -27.96 -3.83
C ALA A 53 9.15 -27.16 -2.52
N ASN A 54 10.09 -27.41 -1.61
CA ASN A 54 10.25 -26.58 -0.41
C ASN A 54 10.65 -25.16 -0.82
N HIS A 55 9.87 -24.16 -0.42
CA HIS A 55 10.13 -22.75 -0.74
C HIS A 55 10.71 -21.97 0.44
N ALA A 56 10.90 -22.60 1.59
CA ALA A 56 11.51 -21.97 2.76
C ALA A 56 12.93 -21.47 2.46
N GLY A 57 13.22 -20.24 2.90
CA GLY A 57 14.50 -19.58 2.68
C GLY A 57 14.64 -18.87 1.33
N MET A 58 13.65 -18.94 0.44
CA MET A 58 13.67 -18.17 -0.81
C MET A 58 13.64 -16.66 -0.53
N LYS A 59 14.51 -15.93 -1.23
CA LYS A 59 14.57 -14.47 -1.20
C LYS A 59 14.30 -13.93 -2.59
N ILE A 60 13.24 -13.15 -2.73
CA ILE A 60 12.76 -12.68 -4.04
C ILE A 60 12.76 -11.14 -4.02
N PRO A 61 13.68 -10.49 -4.74
CA PRO A 61 13.71 -9.02 -4.79
C PRO A 61 12.51 -8.47 -5.55
N TRP A 62 12.02 -7.33 -5.11
CA TRP A 62 10.96 -6.56 -5.77
C TRP A 62 11.28 -5.08 -5.71
N LYS A 63 11.25 -4.41 -6.86
CA LYS A 63 11.41 -2.95 -6.91
C LYS A 63 10.02 -2.31 -6.97
N ILE A 64 9.59 -1.68 -5.89
CA ILE A 64 8.36 -0.92 -5.89
C ILE A 64 8.60 0.37 -6.68
N ILE A 65 7.71 0.67 -7.62
CA ILE A 65 7.71 1.91 -8.41
C ILE A 65 6.31 2.48 -8.35
N THR A 66 6.15 3.60 -7.66
CA THR A 66 4.89 4.35 -7.60
C THR A 66 5.06 5.70 -8.31
N LYS A 67 3.98 6.49 -8.36
CA LYS A 67 4.03 7.88 -8.86
C LYS A 67 4.88 8.80 -7.96
N TYR A 68 5.15 8.38 -6.73
CA TYR A 68 5.73 9.22 -5.68
C TYR A 68 7.12 8.78 -5.27
N TYR A 69 7.44 7.49 -5.36
CA TYR A 69 8.72 6.95 -4.91
C TYR A 69 9.08 5.64 -5.62
N THR A 70 10.35 5.25 -5.46
CA THR A 70 10.83 3.89 -5.73
C THR A 70 11.47 3.29 -4.49
N ALA A 71 11.26 2.02 -4.20
CA ALA A 71 11.90 1.33 -3.08
C ALA A 71 12.36 -0.07 -3.52
N ASN A 72 13.43 -0.58 -2.91
CA ASN A 72 13.87 -1.96 -3.15
C ASN A 72 13.49 -2.78 -1.93
N VAL A 73 12.56 -3.70 -2.11
CA VAL A 73 12.11 -4.61 -1.04
C VAL A 73 12.43 -6.05 -1.42
N GLU A 74 12.36 -6.95 -0.46
CA GLU A 74 12.64 -8.37 -0.71
C GLU A 74 11.65 -9.25 0.05
N PHE A 75 11.00 -10.15 -0.66
CA PHE A 75 10.17 -11.20 -0.05
C PHE A 75 11.07 -12.28 0.53
N TRP A 76 10.87 -12.60 1.80
CA TRP A 76 11.47 -13.75 2.48
C TRP A 76 10.40 -14.80 2.69
N VAL A 77 10.50 -15.93 2.02
CA VAL A 77 9.50 -17.00 2.09
C VAL A 77 9.92 -18.00 3.15
N ASP A 78 9.01 -18.32 4.07
CA ASP A 78 9.18 -19.43 5.00
C ASP A 78 7.94 -20.33 5.03
N GLU A 79 8.13 -21.55 5.52
CA GLU A 79 7.09 -22.55 5.64
C GLU A 79 6.67 -22.73 7.09
N THR A 80 5.37 -22.61 7.35
CA THR A 80 4.82 -22.99 8.65
C THR A 80 4.55 -24.49 8.70
N VAL A 81 4.57 -25.04 9.91
CA VAL A 81 4.15 -26.39 10.20
C VAL A 81 2.97 -26.37 11.16
N HIS A 82 2.20 -27.45 11.15
CA HIS A 82 1.08 -27.59 12.07
C HIS A 82 1.52 -27.38 13.51
N LYS A 83 0.68 -26.70 14.31
CA LYS A 83 1.02 -26.33 15.71
C LYS A 83 1.55 -27.47 16.58
N SER A 84 1.03 -28.69 16.38
CA SER A 84 1.49 -29.89 17.10
C SER A 84 2.85 -30.44 16.67
N GLN A 85 3.40 -29.95 15.57
CA GLN A 85 4.70 -30.32 14.98
C GLN A 85 5.73 -29.19 15.08
N LEU A 86 5.35 -28.05 15.66
CA LEU A 86 6.26 -26.94 15.88
C LEU A 86 7.36 -27.37 16.85
N ASP A 87 8.59 -27.29 16.39
CA ASP A 87 9.76 -27.34 17.24
C ASP A 87 9.95 -25.97 17.91
N SER A 88 10.20 -25.96 19.21
CA SER A 88 10.51 -24.73 19.95
C SER A 88 11.69 -23.99 19.32
N GLU A 89 12.66 -24.72 18.77
CA GLU A 89 13.85 -24.13 18.14
C GLU A 89 13.52 -23.25 16.93
N VAL A 90 12.44 -23.53 16.19
CA VAL A 90 12.04 -22.73 15.03
C VAL A 90 11.52 -21.36 15.46
N ILE A 91 10.68 -21.32 16.50
CA ILE A 91 10.13 -20.07 17.03
C ILE A 91 11.19 -19.28 17.79
N ASP A 92 12.01 -19.96 18.59
CA ASP A 92 13.19 -19.37 19.23
C ASP A 92 14.12 -18.73 18.19
N GLY A 93 14.20 -19.37 17.02
CA GLY A 93 14.85 -18.86 15.82
C GLY A 93 14.40 -17.44 15.52
N TYR A 94 13.09 -17.17 15.37
CA TYR A 94 12.53 -15.84 15.08
C TYR A 94 12.68 -14.83 16.24
N GLU A 95 12.56 -15.29 17.48
CA GLU A 95 12.62 -14.43 18.67
C GLU A 95 14.05 -13.96 19.00
N ASN A 96 15.06 -14.72 18.56
CA ASN A 96 16.46 -14.44 18.81
C ASN A 96 16.94 -13.18 18.08
N GLU A 97 17.19 -12.10 18.83
CA GLU A 97 17.64 -10.81 18.30
C GLU A 97 18.98 -10.85 17.55
N GLU A 98 19.81 -11.87 17.79
CA GLU A 98 21.09 -12.04 17.13
C GLU A 98 20.92 -12.44 15.65
N ASN A 99 19.78 -13.02 15.27
CA ASN A 99 19.49 -13.40 13.88
C ASN A 99 19.23 -12.19 12.96
N GLY A 100 18.89 -11.02 13.55
CA GLY A 100 18.53 -9.80 12.84
C GLY A 100 17.21 -9.80 12.06
N ILE A 101 16.44 -10.89 12.00
CA ILE A 101 15.21 -11.03 11.20
C ILE A 101 14.18 -9.97 11.61
N GLY A 102 13.89 -9.86 12.91
CA GLY A 102 12.91 -8.89 13.40
C GLY A 102 13.29 -7.43 13.17
N LYS A 103 14.58 -7.14 12.93
CA LYS A 103 15.08 -5.78 12.66
C LYS A 103 14.97 -5.38 11.19
N VAL A 104 14.76 -6.34 10.29
CA VAL A 104 14.69 -6.07 8.84
C VAL A 104 13.30 -6.29 8.26
N VAL A 105 12.44 -7.05 8.95
CA VAL A 105 11.05 -7.30 8.53
C VAL A 105 10.17 -6.10 8.90
N ASP A 106 9.47 -5.56 7.90
CA ASP A 106 8.49 -4.48 8.09
C ASP A 106 7.08 -4.83 7.59
N ALA A 107 6.96 -5.94 6.87
CA ALA A 107 5.67 -6.45 6.42
C ALA A 107 5.60 -7.97 6.60
N ILE A 108 4.41 -8.46 6.95
CA ILE A 108 4.08 -9.88 7.02
C ILE A 108 2.89 -10.16 6.11
N LEU A 109 3.04 -11.19 5.27
CA LEU A 109 1.94 -11.81 4.53
C LEU A 109 1.82 -13.25 5.02
N PHE A 110 0.83 -13.51 5.87
CA PHE A 110 0.49 -14.85 6.29
C PHE A 110 -0.57 -15.43 5.34
N ILE A 111 -0.24 -16.52 4.65
CA ILE A 111 -1.09 -17.09 3.60
C ILE A 111 -1.60 -18.45 4.06
N PHE A 112 -2.92 -18.63 4.00
CA PHE A 112 -3.57 -19.84 4.45
C PHE A 112 -4.67 -20.29 3.48
N LYS A 113 -5.19 -21.49 3.70
CA LYS A 113 -6.28 -22.08 2.89
C LYS A 113 -7.58 -22.03 3.66
N LYS A 114 -8.59 -21.36 3.12
CA LYS A 114 -9.93 -21.28 3.75
C LYS A 114 -10.63 -22.64 3.78
N ASN A 115 -10.34 -23.52 2.82
CA ASN A 115 -10.85 -24.89 2.79
C ASN A 115 -10.05 -25.87 3.68
N GLU A 116 -8.95 -25.43 4.29
CA GLU A 116 -8.18 -26.17 5.28
C GLU A 116 -7.88 -25.25 6.49
N PRO A 117 -8.89 -24.95 7.33
CA PRO A 117 -8.78 -23.93 8.39
C PRO A 117 -7.62 -24.17 9.37
N SER A 118 -7.19 -25.42 9.56
CA SER A 118 -6.01 -25.72 10.39
C SER A 118 -4.75 -25.02 9.91
N THR A 119 -4.64 -24.65 8.62
CA THR A 119 -3.52 -23.87 8.10
C THR A 119 -3.46 -22.45 8.66
N PHE A 120 -4.59 -21.91 9.10
CA PHE A 120 -4.67 -20.59 9.74
C PHE A 120 -4.07 -20.61 11.15
N ASP A 121 -4.29 -21.69 11.92
CA ASP A 121 -3.86 -21.81 13.32
C ASP A 121 -2.34 -21.64 13.52
N ASP A 122 -1.55 -21.87 12.46
CA ASP A 122 -0.10 -21.79 12.50
C ASP A 122 0.41 -20.37 12.85
N ILE A 123 -0.33 -19.30 12.49
CA ILE A 123 0.09 -17.92 12.75
C ILE A 123 0.20 -17.61 14.25
N GLN A 124 -0.53 -18.34 15.10
CA GLN A 124 -0.52 -18.15 16.55
C GLN A 124 0.88 -18.30 17.15
N ALA A 125 1.71 -19.17 16.56
CA ALA A 125 3.08 -19.39 17.03
C ALA A 125 4.01 -18.21 16.74
N TYR A 126 3.67 -17.37 15.77
CA TYR A 126 4.45 -16.20 15.37
C TYR A 126 3.99 -14.93 16.06
N LEU A 127 2.85 -14.92 16.77
CA LEU A 127 2.36 -13.74 17.49
C LEU A 127 3.40 -13.09 18.41
N PRO A 128 4.21 -13.83 19.21
CA PRO A 128 5.24 -13.19 20.04
C PRO A 128 6.28 -12.42 19.22
N PHE A 129 6.70 -12.97 18.07
CA PHE A 129 7.60 -12.28 17.14
C PHE A 129 6.95 -11.03 16.56
N ILE A 130 5.69 -11.12 16.12
CA ILE A 130 4.94 -10.02 15.50
C ILE A 130 4.72 -8.89 16.51
N GLN A 131 4.31 -9.22 17.74
CA GLN A 131 4.10 -8.26 18.83
C GLN A 131 5.40 -7.63 19.31
N LYS A 132 6.52 -8.37 19.28
CA LYS A 132 7.82 -7.85 19.71
C LYS A 132 8.39 -6.83 18.72
N TYR A 133 8.28 -7.10 17.42
CA TYR A 133 8.92 -6.29 16.39
C TYR A 133 7.97 -5.31 15.68
N GLU A 134 6.66 -5.49 15.84
CA GLU A 134 5.61 -4.61 15.30
C GLU A 134 5.87 -4.24 13.82
N PRO A 135 5.81 -5.20 12.88
CA PRO A 135 5.85 -4.89 11.45
C PRO A 135 4.74 -3.90 11.10
N SER A 136 5.05 -2.89 10.28
CA SER A 136 4.10 -1.87 9.88
C SER A 136 2.90 -2.42 9.09
N ILE A 137 3.07 -3.55 8.41
CA ILE A 137 2.02 -4.22 7.64
C ILE A 137 1.88 -5.67 8.09
N THR A 138 0.66 -6.08 8.45
CA THR A 138 0.32 -7.45 8.88
C THR A 138 -0.93 -7.92 8.13
N LEU A 139 -0.75 -8.70 7.06
CA LEU A 139 -1.86 -9.21 6.26
C LEU A 139 -2.07 -10.71 6.49
N ALA A 140 -3.32 -11.12 6.73
CA ALA A 140 -3.75 -12.51 6.69
C ALA A 140 -4.52 -12.77 5.40
N VAL A 141 -3.96 -13.58 4.51
CA VAL A 141 -4.42 -13.78 3.13
C VAL A 141 -5.05 -15.16 2.97
N GLY A 142 -6.37 -15.19 2.81
CA GLY A 142 -7.15 -16.41 2.61
C GLY A 142 -7.16 -16.84 1.14
N THR A 143 -6.80 -18.09 0.89
CA THR A 143 -6.81 -18.70 -0.46
C THR A 143 -7.83 -19.83 -0.58
N GLY A 144 -8.41 -19.96 -1.77
CA GLY A 144 -9.37 -21.01 -2.11
C GLY A 144 -10.75 -20.73 -1.50
N ARG A 145 -11.80 -21.29 -2.08
CA ARG A 145 -13.17 -21.00 -1.60
C ARG A 145 -13.44 -21.63 -0.24
N ASN A 146 -14.12 -20.89 0.62
CA ASN A 146 -14.68 -21.45 1.84
C ASN A 146 -15.93 -22.28 1.48
N ILE A 147 -15.77 -23.61 1.41
CA ILE A 147 -16.84 -24.55 1.00
C ILE A 147 -18.03 -24.52 2.00
N GLN A 148 -17.83 -23.98 3.20
CA GLN A 148 -18.85 -23.91 4.25
C GLN A 148 -19.75 -22.65 4.14
N HIS A 149 -19.41 -21.68 3.28
CA HIS A 149 -20.12 -20.38 3.17
C HIS A 149 -20.86 -20.15 1.84
N ASP A 150 -21.16 -21.19 1.07
CA ASP A 150 -22.03 -21.09 -0.13
C ASP A 150 -23.52 -20.81 0.21
N THR A 151 -23.85 -20.48 1.47
CA THR A 151 -25.21 -20.17 1.94
C THR A 151 -25.28 -18.81 2.63
N ILE A 152 -26.13 -17.91 2.07
CA ILE A 152 -26.82 -16.69 2.56
C ILE A 152 -26.09 -15.71 3.52
N ASP A 153 -25.25 -16.16 4.44
CA ASP A 153 -24.48 -15.31 5.37
C ASP A 153 -23.04 -15.12 4.85
N ALA A 154 -22.91 -14.56 3.64
CA ALA A 154 -21.63 -14.27 2.99
C ALA A 154 -20.87 -13.09 3.64
N GLU A 155 -21.43 -12.48 4.68
CA GLU A 155 -20.91 -11.25 5.30
C GLU A 155 -19.97 -11.50 6.49
N ASN A 156 -19.88 -12.71 7.05
CA ASN A 156 -19.02 -12.99 8.20
C ASN A 156 -18.06 -14.15 7.89
N ASP A 157 -16.83 -13.85 7.50
CA ASP A 157 -15.77 -14.86 7.38
C ASP A 157 -15.16 -15.14 8.76
N PRO A 158 -15.17 -16.39 9.27
CA PRO A 158 -14.69 -16.71 10.63
C PRO A 158 -13.23 -16.32 10.93
N PHE A 159 -12.43 -16.03 9.91
CA PHE A 159 -11.05 -15.57 10.09
C PHE A 159 -10.97 -14.07 10.41
N GLU A 160 -11.95 -13.27 10.00
CA GLU A 160 -11.91 -11.81 10.05
C GLU A 160 -11.89 -11.30 11.49
N ASP A 161 -12.79 -11.79 12.34
CA ASP A 161 -12.86 -11.41 13.76
C ASP A 161 -11.51 -11.62 14.46
N TRP A 162 -10.90 -12.80 14.25
CA TRP A 162 -9.59 -13.10 14.82
C TRP A 162 -8.51 -12.16 14.29
N CYS A 163 -8.54 -11.83 12.99
CA CYS A 163 -7.58 -10.92 12.39
C CYS A 163 -7.69 -9.53 13.03
N ILE A 164 -8.90 -8.99 13.16
CA ILE A 164 -9.16 -7.70 13.82
C ILE A 164 -8.62 -7.71 15.26
N GLU A 165 -8.95 -8.74 16.04
CA GLU A 165 -8.51 -8.87 17.44
C GLU A 165 -6.98 -8.93 17.59
N ASN A 166 -6.27 -9.43 16.58
CA ASN A 166 -4.81 -9.60 16.63
C ASN A 166 -4.05 -8.58 15.78
N GLY A 167 -4.73 -7.54 15.26
CA GLY A 167 -4.11 -6.47 14.48
C GLY A 167 -3.64 -6.91 13.08
N PHE A 168 -4.29 -7.91 12.50
CA PHE A 168 -4.12 -8.28 11.10
C PHE A 168 -5.23 -7.68 10.26
N GLU A 169 -4.88 -7.24 9.07
CA GLU A 169 -5.85 -6.99 8.03
C GLU A 169 -6.14 -8.31 7.29
N TYR A 170 -7.42 -8.67 7.20
CA TYR A 170 -7.85 -9.86 6.47
C TYR A 170 -8.05 -9.54 4.98
N VAL A 171 -7.46 -10.36 4.10
CA VAL A 171 -7.63 -10.26 2.65
C VAL A 171 -8.09 -11.59 2.08
N ASP A 172 -9.32 -11.61 1.57
CA ASP A 172 -9.84 -12.73 0.80
C ASP A 172 -9.45 -12.62 -0.69
N LEU A 173 -8.66 -13.57 -1.20
CA LEU A 173 -8.27 -13.59 -2.62
C LEU A 173 -9.39 -13.98 -3.57
N ASP A 174 -10.42 -14.67 -3.09
CA ASP A 174 -11.55 -15.11 -3.90
C ASP A 174 -12.71 -14.08 -3.87
N MET A 175 -12.59 -13.02 -3.05
CA MET A 175 -13.57 -11.95 -2.96
C MET A 175 -13.67 -11.20 -4.30
N LYS A 176 -14.92 -10.97 -4.72
CA LYS A 176 -15.24 -10.18 -5.90
C LYS A 176 -15.87 -8.88 -5.46
N LYS A 177 -15.47 -7.77 -6.07
CA LYS A 177 -16.11 -6.48 -5.88
C LYS A 177 -17.59 -6.59 -6.25
N ARG A 178 -18.47 -5.99 -5.45
CA ARG A 178 -19.88 -5.83 -5.82
C ARG A 178 -19.99 -4.65 -6.80
N ASP A 179 -20.94 -4.73 -7.74
CA ASP A 179 -21.10 -3.73 -8.81
C ASP A 179 -21.48 -2.33 -8.29
N ASP A 180 -21.94 -2.23 -7.04
CA ASP A 180 -22.37 -1.02 -6.35
C ASP A 180 -21.31 -0.43 -5.38
N GLU A 181 -20.19 -1.13 -5.15
CA GLU A 181 -19.08 -0.67 -4.32
C GLU A 181 -18.04 0.07 -5.17
N ILE A 182 -18.02 1.39 -5.06
CA ILE A 182 -17.31 2.24 -6.02
C ILE A 182 -15.77 2.25 -5.85
N ALA A 183 -15.16 1.78 -4.75
CA ALA A 183 -13.73 2.11 -4.55
C ALA A 183 -12.81 1.09 -3.84
N GLU A 184 -13.29 0.08 -3.12
CA GLU A 184 -12.37 -0.73 -2.32
C GLU A 184 -11.64 -1.79 -3.16
N ARG A 185 -10.31 -1.85 -3.01
CA ARG A 185 -9.50 -2.90 -3.63
C ARG A 185 -9.66 -4.18 -2.83
N VAL A 186 -9.73 -5.30 -3.54
CA VAL A 186 -9.86 -6.65 -2.95
C VAL A 186 -8.79 -7.58 -3.50
N GLY A 187 -8.55 -8.70 -2.82
CA GLY A 187 -7.59 -9.71 -3.24
C GLY A 187 -6.18 -9.15 -3.50
N ILE A 188 -5.59 -9.50 -4.65
CA ILE A 188 -4.22 -9.07 -5.02
C ILE A 188 -4.08 -7.55 -5.10
N GLU A 189 -5.12 -6.83 -5.56
CA GLU A 189 -5.08 -5.36 -5.67
C GLU A 189 -4.95 -4.71 -4.29
N ARG A 190 -5.58 -5.30 -3.27
CA ARG A 190 -5.51 -4.81 -1.89
C ARG A 190 -4.12 -5.03 -1.28
N ILE A 191 -3.55 -6.22 -1.48
CA ILE A 191 -2.17 -6.54 -1.05
C ILE A 191 -1.18 -5.57 -1.69
N LEU A 192 -1.32 -5.33 -3.00
CA LEU A 192 -0.48 -4.37 -3.72
C LEU A 192 -0.62 -2.96 -3.16
N GLU A 193 -1.85 -2.52 -2.89
CA GLU A 193 -2.11 -1.20 -2.31
C GLU A 193 -1.43 -1.02 -0.97
N ALA A 194 -1.59 -1.97 -0.04
CA ALA A 194 -0.95 -1.93 1.27
C ALA A 194 0.58 -1.83 1.15
N LEU A 195 1.19 -2.68 0.30
CA LEU A 195 2.65 -2.69 0.13
C LEU A 195 3.19 -1.45 -0.59
N GLN A 196 2.44 -0.88 -1.54
CA GLN A 196 2.84 0.29 -2.32
C GLN A 196 2.55 1.62 -1.60
N SER A 197 1.58 1.66 -0.68
CA SER A 197 1.30 2.86 0.11
C SER A 197 2.24 3.00 1.31
N HIS A 198 2.95 1.93 1.69
CA HIS A 198 3.89 1.94 2.80
C HIS A 198 5.14 2.79 2.53
N MET A 199 5.67 3.38 3.60
CA MET A 199 6.88 4.22 3.61
C MET A 199 8.10 3.39 3.99
N TRP A 200 8.71 2.77 2.99
CA TRP A 200 9.89 1.92 3.16
C TRP A 200 11.15 2.72 3.54
N GLU A 201 11.99 2.19 4.43
CA GLU A 201 13.17 2.89 4.99
C GLU A 201 14.17 3.35 3.90
N ASP A 202 14.31 2.61 2.79
CA ASP A 202 15.21 2.92 1.68
C ASP A 202 14.52 3.51 0.45
N MET A 203 13.30 4.04 0.59
CA MET A 203 12.60 4.64 -0.53
C MET A 203 13.28 5.92 -1.03
N THR A 204 13.30 6.09 -2.35
CA THR A 204 13.74 7.31 -3.04
C THR A 204 12.53 8.00 -3.65
N ARG A 205 12.23 9.22 -3.19
CA ARG A 205 11.12 10.02 -3.75
C ARG A 205 11.42 10.41 -5.20
N LEU A 206 10.40 10.32 -6.05
CA LEU A 206 10.47 10.78 -7.43
C LEU A 206 10.20 12.28 -7.45
N SER A 207 11.22 13.10 -7.67
CA SER A 207 11.01 14.52 -7.95
C SER A 207 10.34 14.65 -9.33
N LYS A 208 9.16 15.26 -9.39
CA LYS A 208 8.64 15.79 -10.65
C LYS A 208 9.61 16.90 -11.09
N THR A 209 10.57 16.58 -11.95
CA THR A 209 11.36 17.62 -12.62
C THR A 209 10.38 18.45 -13.44
N ASN A 210 10.02 19.62 -12.91
CA ASN A 210 9.53 20.71 -13.73
C ASN A 210 10.51 20.87 -14.89
N LYS A 211 10.02 20.79 -16.12
CA LYS A 211 10.80 21.08 -17.32
C LYS A 211 11.15 22.57 -17.34
N THR A 212 12.06 23.00 -16.49
CA THR A 212 12.89 24.16 -16.76
C THR A 212 14.11 23.63 -17.50
N SER A 213 14.18 23.99 -18.78
CA SER A 213 15.41 23.89 -19.56
C SER A 213 16.55 24.50 -18.75
N ASP A 214 17.60 23.73 -18.47
CA ASP A 214 18.93 24.04 -18.95
C ASP A 214 19.90 22.90 -18.61
N HIS A 215 20.81 22.69 -19.55
CA HIS A 215 21.80 21.61 -19.65
C HIS A 215 22.53 21.24 -18.36
N ILE A 216 22.43 19.96 -17.93
CA ILE A 216 23.56 19.15 -17.45
C ILE A 216 23.33 17.69 -17.88
N GLU A 217 24.36 17.08 -18.46
CA GLU A 217 24.43 15.69 -18.93
C GLU A 217 24.39 14.71 -17.74
N ASP A 218 23.49 13.72 -17.78
CA ASP A 218 23.69 12.44 -17.07
C ASP A 218 23.00 11.31 -17.85
N THR A 219 23.83 10.37 -18.33
CA THR A 219 23.54 9.38 -19.38
C THR A 219 22.73 8.16 -18.92
N ASN A 220 22.13 8.16 -17.73
CA ASN A 220 21.40 7.00 -17.20
C ASN A 220 19.86 7.10 -17.25
N ASN A 221 19.30 8.22 -17.72
CA ASN A 221 17.84 8.46 -17.71
C ASN A 221 17.09 8.05 -18.99
N LYS A 222 17.78 7.57 -20.04
CA LYS A 222 17.11 7.19 -21.30
C LYS A 222 16.24 5.94 -21.15
N GLU A 223 16.76 4.88 -20.52
CA GLU A 223 16.03 3.61 -20.37
C GLU A 223 14.79 3.76 -19.46
N LEU A 224 14.88 4.58 -18.40
CA LEU A 224 13.75 4.85 -17.51
C LEU A 224 12.66 5.70 -18.19
N SER A 225 13.07 6.66 -19.02
CA SER A 225 12.12 7.49 -19.80
C SER A 225 11.40 6.68 -20.90
N GLU A 226 12.08 5.69 -21.49
CA GLU A 226 11.49 4.78 -22.48
C GLU A 226 10.52 3.80 -21.82
N ALA A 227 10.81 3.29 -20.62
CA ALA A 227 9.90 2.42 -19.87
C ALA A 227 8.59 3.15 -19.49
N ILE A 228 8.66 4.42 -19.06
CA ILE A 228 7.49 5.24 -18.75
C ILE A 228 6.68 5.57 -20.02
N SER A 229 7.37 5.83 -21.14
CA SER A 229 6.72 6.12 -22.42
C SER A 229 5.99 4.90 -23.01
N GLN A 230 6.50 3.68 -22.77
CA GLN A 230 5.87 2.44 -23.22
C GLN A 230 4.62 2.06 -22.40
N LEU A 231 4.51 2.49 -21.14
CA LEU A 231 3.31 2.31 -20.32
C LEU A 231 2.14 3.19 -20.81
N ASN A 232 2.43 4.42 -21.24
CA ASN A 232 1.40 5.38 -21.67
C ASN A 232 0.84 5.10 -23.08
N HIS A 233 1.50 4.27 -23.90
CA HIS A 233 1.08 4.01 -25.28
C HIS A 233 0.10 2.83 -25.45
N LYS A 234 -0.19 2.06 -24.39
CA LYS A 234 -1.06 0.86 -24.50
C LYS A 234 -2.55 1.09 -24.20
N GLU A 235 -2.97 2.26 -23.72
CA GLU A 235 -4.37 2.51 -23.32
C GLU A 235 -5.26 3.27 -24.32
N ASN A 236 -4.76 3.67 -25.50
CA ASN A 236 -5.57 4.44 -26.44
C ASN A 236 -5.87 3.69 -27.73
N ASN A 237 -6.85 2.77 -27.70
CA ASN A 237 -7.69 2.52 -28.87
C ASN A 237 -9.02 1.80 -28.56
N SER A 238 -10.04 2.54 -28.12
CA SER A 238 -11.43 2.37 -28.56
C SER A 238 -12.30 3.56 -28.13
N HIS A 239 -13.04 4.10 -29.09
CA HIS A 239 -13.91 5.28 -29.03
C HIS A 239 -15.14 5.16 -28.08
N LEU A 240 -15.55 6.33 -27.52
CA LEU A 240 -16.87 6.70 -26.93
C LEU A 240 -17.18 6.07 -25.53
N GLU A 241 -17.53 6.77 -24.45
CA GLU A 241 -18.11 8.10 -24.18
C GLU A 241 -17.47 8.72 -22.91
N SER A 242 -17.38 10.06 -22.85
CA SER A 242 -16.71 10.83 -21.79
C SER A 242 -17.45 10.83 -20.44
N ALA A 243 -16.87 10.19 -19.43
CA ALA A 243 -17.20 10.35 -18.01
C ALA A 243 -16.07 11.15 -17.30
N PRO A 244 -16.39 12.01 -16.30
CA PRO A 244 -15.40 12.89 -15.68
C PRO A 244 -14.46 12.11 -14.74
N GLU A 245 -13.16 12.30 -14.92
CA GLU A 245 -12.09 11.80 -14.03
C GLU A 245 -12.25 12.39 -12.62
N PHE A 246 -12.36 11.52 -11.62
CA PHE A 246 -12.34 11.88 -10.21
C PHE A 246 -10.91 11.75 -9.68
N ASP A 247 -10.29 12.89 -9.35
CA ASP A 247 -9.03 12.95 -8.60
C ASP A 247 -9.31 12.55 -7.13
N ASP A 248 -8.83 11.37 -6.75
CA ASP A 248 -8.93 10.85 -5.38
C ASP A 248 -7.83 11.47 -4.51
N HIS A 249 -8.22 12.47 -3.71
CA HIS A 249 -7.38 13.07 -2.67
C HIS A 249 -7.61 12.33 -1.36
N ASN A 250 -6.88 11.22 -1.15
CA ASN A 250 -6.74 10.65 0.17
C ASN A 250 -5.54 11.27 0.90
N SER A 251 -5.88 11.93 2.01
CA SER A 251 -5.02 12.63 2.95
C SER A 251 -4.03 11.69 3.61
N ALA A 252 -2.74 11.93 3.38
CA ALA A 252 -1.69 11.38 4.24
C ALA A 252 -1.66 12.15 5.57
N PRO A 253 -1.26 11.51 6.69
CA PRO A 253 -1.15 12.18 7.99
C PRO A 253 -0.11 13.29 7.93
N PHE A 254 -0.45 14.43 8.52
CA PHE A 254 0.39 15.61 8.66
C PHE A 254 1.62 15.27 9.53
N ASP A 255 2.82 15.33 8.95
CA ASP A 255 4.09 15.36 9.67
C ASP A 255 4.44 16.83 9.97
N ASP A 256 4.96 17.11 11.16
CA ASP A 256 5.14 18.43 11.83
C ASP A 256 6.15 19.37 11.15
N ASN A 257 6.39 19.25 9.84
CA ASN A 257 7.30 20.07 9.06
C ASN A 257 6.56 20.81 7.92
N ASP A 258 5.66 21.71 8.31
CA ASP A 258 4.83 22.57 7.44
C ASP A 258 5.60 23.44 6.44
N THR A 259 6.92 23.58 6.60
CA THR A 259 7.74 24.50 5.80
C THR A 259 8.21 23.94 4.47
N GLU A 260 8.38 22.62 4.34
CA GLU A 260 8.90 22.00 3.11
C GLU A 260 7.82 21.66 2.08
N PHE A 261 6.57 21.43 2.51
CA PHE A 261 5.47 21.05 1.62
C PHE A 261 4.83 22.25 0.89
N PHE A 262 4.69 23.37 1.58
CA PHE A 262 4.09 24.57 1.00
C PHE A 262 5.13 25.54 0.42
N GLY A 263 6.40 25.53 0.85
CA GLY A 263 7.41 26.49 0.39
C GLY A 263 6.89 27.94 0.42
N ASP A 264 7.00 28.66 -0.71
CA ASP A 264 6.47 30.03 -0.91
C ASP A 264 4.92 30.10 -1.03
N ALA A 265 4.19 28.99 -0.83
CA ALA A 265 2.73 28.90 -0.97
C ALA A 265 1.96 29.00 0.36
N LEU A 266 2.64 29.22 1.50
CA LEU A 266 1.96 29.53 2.75
C LEU A 266 1.22 30.87 2.62
N PRO A 267 -0.12 30.90 2.75
CA PRO A 267 -0.87 32.14 2.63
C PRO A 267 -0.56 33.07 3.80
N SER A 268 -0.51 34.36 3.51
CA SER A 268 -0.40 35.38 4.56
C SER A 268 -1.63 35.36 5.48
N GLN A 269 -1.47 35.83 6.71
CA GLN A 269 -2.59 35.90 7.67
C GLN A 269 -3.80 36.66 7.11
N GLN A 270 -3.58 37.74 6.35
CA GLN A 270 -4.65 38.48 5.69
C GLN A 270 -5.40 37.64 4.64
N GLU A 271 -4.70 36.76 3.92
CA GLU A 271 -5.31 35.87 2.93
C GLU A 271 -6.11 34.74 3.56
N ILE A 272 -5.70 34.29 4.75
CA ILE A 272 -6.40 33.31 5.58
C ILE A 272 -7.68 33.94 6.15
N GLU A 273 -7.59 35.11 6.77
CA GLU A 273 -8.73 35.85 7.33
C GLU A 273 -9.76 36.21 6.25
N SER A 274 -9.28 36.68 5.08
CA SER A 274 -10.15 36.96 3.94
C SER A 274 -10.86 35.70 3.42
N MET A 275 -10.18 34.54 3.40
CA MET A 275 -10.77 33.28 2.97
C MET A 275 -11.76 32.73 4.02
N HIS A 276 -11.42 32.86 5.30
CA HIS A 276 -12.29 32.49 6.42
C HIS A 276 -13.59 33.29 6.39
N GLN A 277 -13.51 34.62 6.28
CA GLN A 277 -14.70 35.46 6.16
C GLN A 277 -15.52 35.13 4.92
N HIS A 278 -14.87 34.81 3.79
CA HIS A 278 -15.56 34.43 2.56
C HIS A 278 -16.30 33.10 2.70
N ILE A 279 -15.74 32.10 3.38
CA ILE A 279 -16.35 30.77 3.55
C ILE A 279 -17.37 30.81 4.71
N PHE A 280 -16.92 31.17 5.91
CA PHE A 280 -17.64 31.03 7.18
C PHE A 280 -18.27 32.31 7.70
N GLY A 281 -18.14 33.46 7.03
CA GLY A 281 -18.61 34.75 7.57
C GLY A 281 -20.11 34.81 7.90
N ASP A 282 -20.92 33.93 7.29
CA ASP A 282 -22.36 33.83 7.50
C ASP A 282 -22.74 32.43 8.04
N PHE A 283 -21.84 31.75 8.73
CA PHE A 283 -22.05 30.38 9.21
C PHE A 283 -23.13 30.29 10.30
N ASP A 284 -23.28 31.33 11.12
CA ASP A 284 -24.26 31.38 12.22
C ASP A 284 -25.70 31.68 11.74
N ASP A 285 -25.91 31.88 10.43
CA ASP A 285 -27.25 32.07 9.85
C ASP A 285 -28.05 30.74 9.80
N GLU A 286 -29.38 30.80 9.73
CA GLU A 286 -30.26 29.61 9.63
C GLU A 286 -29.88 28.66 8.46
N ASP A 287 -29.35 29.20 7.35
CA ASP A 287 -28.88 28.44 6.18
C ASP A 287 -27.34 28.45 6.04
N GLY A 288 -26.60 28.75 7.12
CA GLY A 288 -25.16 28.98 7.07
C GLY A 288 -24.36 27.81 6.51
N PHE A 289 -24.74 26.57 6.87
CA PHE A 289 -24.10 25.36 6.37
C PHE A 289 -24.27 25.16 4.85
N ASP A 290 -25.49 25.36 4.33
CA ASP A 290 -25.76 25.24 2.89
C ASP A 290 -25.03 26.32 2.08
N LYS A 291 -24.92 27.53 2.64
CA LYS A 291 -24.12 28.61 2.07
C LYS A 291 -22.62 28.26 2.00
N VAL A 292 -22.07 27.62 3.05
CA VAL A 292 -20.68 27.12 3.06
C VAL A 292 -20.47 26.10 1.95
N LEU A 293 -21.35 25.09 1.84
CA LEU A 293 -21.25 24.07 0.78
C LEU A 293 -21.33 24.66 -0.62
N ALA A 294 -22.21 25.64 -0.85
CA ALA A 294 -22.29 26.34 -2.13
C ALA A 294 -20.99 27.09 -2.46
N ARG A 295 -20.38 27.75 -1.46
CA ARG A 295 -19.11 28.46 -1.61
C ARG A 295 -17.94 27.50 -1.87
N LEU A 296 -17.87 26.36 -1.19
CA LEU A 296 -16.85 25.33 -1.44
C LEU A 296 -16.97 24.74 -2.83
N ASN A 297 -18.20 24.45 -3.29
CA ASN A 297 -18.43 23.98 -4.65
C ASN A 297 -17.99 25.01 -5.70
N SER A 298 -18.26 26.30 -5.46
CA SER A 298 -17.79 27.39 -6.33
C SER A 298 -16.26 27.49 -6.35
N LEU A 299 -15.60 27.37 -5.19
CA LEU A 299 -14.14 27.37 -5.08
C LEU A 299 -13.52 26.16 -5.80
N ARG A 300 -14.13 24.98 -5.66
CA ARG A 300 -13.71 23.77 -6.37
C ARG A 300 -13.81 23.94 -7.89
N GLU A 301 -14.92 24.49 -8.38
CA GLU A 301 -15.12 24.70 -9.82
C GLU A 301 -14.12 25.73 -10.38
N ARG A 302 -13.83 26.79 -9.62
CA ARG A 302 -12.77 27.75 -9.97
C ARG A 302 -11.38 27.11 -9.95
N GLY A 303 -11.12 26.18 -9.03
CA GLY A 303 -9.85 25.45 -8.96
C GLY A 303 -9.53 24.68 -10.24
N LYS A 304 -10.54 24.12 -10.93
CA LYS A 304 -10.35 23.33 -12.16
C LYS A 304 -9.72 24.11 -13.32
N THR A 305 -9.84 25.44 -13.34
CA THR A 305 -9.32 26.29 -14.42
C THR A 305 -7.98 26.94 -14.08
N LEU A 306 -7.49 26.79 -12.84
CA LEU A 306 -6.22 27.34 -12.37
C LEU A 306 -5.03 26.44 -12.74
N SER A 307 -3.82 26.99 -12.76
CA SER A 307 -2.58 26.22 -12.85
C SER A 307 -2.32 25.40 -11.58
N ASP A 308 -1.43 24.39 -11.63
CA ASP A 308 -1.11 23.53 -10.47
C ASP A 308 -0.62 24.34 -9.24
N ASP A 309 0.24 25.33 -9.47
CA ASP A 309 0.76 26.21 -8.41
C ASP A 309 -0.35 27.07 -7.79
N GLU A 310 -1.28 27.58 -8.60
CA GLU A 310 -2.42 28.38 -8.14
C GLU A 310 -3.47 27.51 -7.42
N ARG A 311 -3.68 26.27 -7.88
CA ARG A 311 -4.54 25.28 -7.19
C ARG A 311 -3.99 24.95 -5.82
N ARG A 312 -2.68 24.72 -5.71
CA ARG A 312 -2.00 24.46 -4.44
C ARG A 312 -2.15 25.62 -3.47
N LYS A 313 -1.96 26.86 -3.93
CA LYS A 313 -2.19 28.08 -3.12
C LYS A 313 -3.64 28.23 -2.68
N LEU A 314 -4.61 27.93 -3.56
CA LEU A 314 -6.03 27.98 -3.22
C LEU A 314 -6.38 26.93 -2.16
N ALA A 315 -5.88 25.70 -2.32
CA ALA A 315 -6.08 24.62 -1.34
C ALA A 315 -5.47 24.97 0.02
N ALA A 316 -4.25 25.52 0.04
CA ALA A 316 -3.60 25.99 1.27
C ALA A 316 -4.46 27.03 2.00
N ARG A 317 -4.97 28.04 1.27
CA ARG A 317 -5.86 29.08 1.85
C ARG A 317 -7.14 28.51 2.43
N VAL A 318 -7.77 27.58 1.73
CA VAL A 318 -8.98 26.92 2.22
C VAL A 318 -8.67 26.12 3.47
N ALA A 319 -7.65 25.25 3.45
CA ALA A 319 -7.26 24.45 4.60
C ALA A 319 -6.91 25.30 5.84
N CYS A 320 -6.10 26.36 5.68
CA CYS A 320 -5.77 27.27 6.77
C CYS A 320 -7.00 28.01 7.32
N SER A 321 -7.98 28.34 6.47
CA SER A 321 -9.22 28.98 6.92
C SER A 321 -10.11 28.04 7.75
N PHE A 322 -10.14 26.74 7.44
CA PHE A 322 -10.81 25.74 8.27
C PHE A 322 -10.13 25.61 9.63
N ASN A 323 -8.80 25.55 9.65
CA ASN A 323 -8.04 25.53 10.89
C ASN A 323 -8.31 26.78 11.74
N LEU A 324 -8.39 27.96 11.12
CA LEU A 324 -8.76 29.19 11.83
C LEU A 324 -10.18 29.15 12.39
N HIS A 325 -11.14 28.56 11.67
CA HIS A 325 -12.51 28.43 12.17
C HIS A 325 -12.60 27.48 13.37
N MET A 326 -11.98 26.30 13.26
CA MET A 326 -11.96 25.28 14.32
C MET A 326 -11.25 25.74 15.60
N ASN A 327 -10.27 26.65 15.50
CA ASN A 327 -9.59 27.21 16.67
C ASN A 327 -10.32 28.40 17.32
N ASN A 328 -11.35 28.95 16.64
CA ASN A 328 -12.15 30.08 17.12
C ASN A 328 -13.49 29.66 17.76
N GLU A 329 -13.86 28.38 17.68
CA GLU A 329 -14.98 27.76 18.44
C GLU A 329 -14.51 27.22 19.81
#